data_AF-A0A514CF48-F1
#
_entry.id   AF-A0A514CF48-F1
#
_cell.length_a   1.000
_cell.length_b   1.000
_cell.length_c   1.000
_cell.angle_alpha   90.00
_cell.angle_beta   90.00
_cell.angle_gamma   90.00
#
_symmetry.space_group_name_H-M   'P 1'
#
loop_
_entity.id
_entity.type
_entity.pdbx_description
1 polymer ?
#
loop_
_entity_poly.entity_id
_entity_poly.type
_entity_poly.pdbx_seq_one_letter_code
_entity_poly.pdbx_strand_id
1 'polypeptide(L)'
;MDKVQLQRDFMPKDLVLKLHRDIPQYDWKQKMSVLDDFFASQEGKMDADVLFIRKNEQYAFFYWESDQYELSINHYEKALTLLKPSDYPFLYHIITLQLIACYHYLGHYDAALVWFETALLNLSEENHSFQLLALLKSYVDILEDTGSSFDERHLPLIQRVVDDAGFPQPDENPKTAIKSLSAMHSEWNKKLSILYIDSNDGKIDQKTALQEYADTCPIGWYRDHARERL
;
A
#
# COMPACT_ATOMS: atom_id res chain seq x y z
N MET A 1 -10.73 1.97 21.76
CA MET A 1 -10.16 1.25 20.61
C MET A 1 -9.46 -0.06 20.98
N ASP A 2 -10.10 -1.17 20.61
CA ASP A 2 -9.54 -2.53 20.62
C ASP A 2 -8.55 -2.73 19.43
N LYS A 3 -7.25 -2.73 19.72
CA LYS A 3 -6.21 -2.89 18.69
C LYS A 3 -6.19 -4.28 18.06
N VAL A 4 -6.62 -5.31 18.79
CA VAL A 4 -6.65 -6.69 18.27
C VAL A 4 -7.75 -6.82 17.23
N GLN A 5 -8.93 -6.21 17.47
CA GLN A 5 -9.97 -6.11 16.44
C GLN A 5 -9.52 -5.26 15.26
N LEU A 6 -8.82 -4.14 15.51
CA LEU A 6 -8.32 -3.27 14.44
C LEU A 6 -7.42 -4.01 13.45
N GLN A 7 -6.56 -4.91 13.91
CA GLN A 7 -5.58 -5.61 13.06
C GLN A 7 -6.12 -6.86 12.37
N ARG A 8 -7.28 -7.37 12.77
CA ARG A 8 -7.87 -8.58 12.17
C ARG A 8 -8.64 -8.26 10.88
N ASP A 9 -8.75 -9.27 10.02
CA ASP A 9 -9.70 -9.25 8.91
C ASP A 9 -11.11 -9.07 9.47
N PHE A 10 -11.84 -8.09 8.93
CA PHE A 10 -13.16 -7.71 9.43
C PHE A 10 -14.29 -8.04 8.45
N MET A 11 -14.00 -8.13 7.15
CA MET A 11 -15.00 -8.46 6.13
C MET A 11 -14.96 -9.96 5.75
N PRO A 12 -16.12 -10.62 5.64
CA PRO A 12 -16.21 -11.95 5.04
C PRO A 12 -15.71 -11.96 3.58
N LYS A 13 -15.11 -13.07 3.13
CA LYS A 13 -14.56 -13.21 1.77
C LYS A 13 -15.59 -12.93 0.68
N ASP A 14 -16.82 -13.40 0.83
CA ASP A 14 -17.88 -13.19 -0.16
C ASP A 14 -18.27 -11.70 -0.29
N LEU A 15 -18.20 -10.95 0.81
CA LEU A 15 -18.43 -9.51 0.80
C LEU A 15 -17.29 -8.79 0.06
N VAL A 16 -16.04 -9.17 0.32
CA VAL A 16 -14.87 -8.63 -0.40
C VAL A 16 -15.01 -8.89 -1.91
N LEU A 17 -15.33 -10.12 -2.31
CA LEU A 17 -15.55 -10.44 -3.73
C LEU A 17 -16.68 -9.61 -4.34
N LYS A 18 -17.81 -9.45 -3.64
CA LYS A 18 -18.90 -8.61 -4.11
C LYS A 18 -18.46 -7.16 -4.36
N LEU A 19 -17.71 -6.57 -3.44
CA LEU A 19 -17.28 -5.17 -3.50
C LEU A 19 -16.22 -4.90 -4.59
N HIS A 20 -15.29 -5.84 -4.83
CA HIS A 20 -14.15 -5.61 -5.72
C HIS A 20 -14.23 -6.32 -7.08
N ARG A 21 -15.06 -7.37 -7.21
CA ARG A 21 -15.24 -8.14 -8.46
C ARG A 21 -16.59 -7.86 -9.11
N ASP A 22 -17.66 -7.85 -8.32
CA ASP A 22 -19.02 -7.87 -8.87
C ASP A 22 -19.59 -6.45 -9.09
N ILE A 23 -19.15 -5.48 -8.30
CA ILE A 23 -19.55 -4.07 -8.43
C ILE A 23 -18.46 -3.30 -9.20
N PRO A 24 -18.78 -2.62 -10.31
CA PRO A 24 -17.81 -1.82 -11.06
C PRO A 24 -17.13 -0.76 -10.18
N GLN A 25 -15.86 -0.46 -10.46
CA GLN A 25 -15.06 0.49 -9.68
C GLN A 25 -15.72 1.87 -9.55
N TYR A 26 -16.32 2.38 -10.62
CA TYR A 26 -16.99 3.68 -10.65
C TYR A 26 -18.32 3.74 -9.89
N ASP A 27 -18.90 2.60 -9.50
CA ASP A 27 -20.16 2.56 -8.73
C ASP A 27 -19.90 2.51 -7.22
N TRP A 28 -19.13 3.49 -6.74
CA TRP A 28 -18.82 3.65 -5.33
C TRP A 28 -20.09 3.82 -4.47
N LYS A 29 -21.18 4.35 -5.03
CA LYS A 29 -22.46 4.48 -4.33
C LYS A 29 -23.06 3.11 -3.98
N GLN A 30 -23.07 2.18 -4.93
CA GLN A 30 -23.51 0.83 -4.66
C GLN A 30 -22.57 0.11 -3.68
N LYS A 31 -21.25 0.28 -3.83
CA LYS A 31 -20.26 -0.29 -2.88
C LYS A 31 -20.52 0.22 -1.45
N MET A 32 -20.71 1.53 -1.27
CA MET A 32 -21.02 2.13 0.03
C MET A 32 -22.34 1.63 0.61
N SER A 33 -23.40 1.52 -0.19
CA SER A 33 -24.69 0.99 0.29
C SER A 33 -24.55 -0.43 0.83
N VAL A 34 -23.83 -1.31 0.11
CA VAL A 34 -23.57 -2.69 0.57
C VAL A 34 -22.74 -2.70 1.85
N LEU A 35 -21.79 -1.77 1.97
CA LEU A 35 -20.90 -1.68 3.12
C LEU A 35 -21.58 -1.05 4.35
N ASP A 36 -22.53 -0.14 4.16
CA ASP A 36 -23.39 0.41 5.21
C ASP A 36 -24.21 -0.69 5.89
N ASP A 37 -24.86 -1.56 5.10
CA ASP A 37 -25.60 -2.71 5.63
C ASP A 37 -24.70 -3.63 6.46
N PHE A 38 -23.48 -3.86 5.98
CA PHE A 38 -22.49 -4.65 6.69
C PHE A 38 -22.11 -3.99 8.03
N PHE A 39 -21.74 -2.71 8.04
CA PHE A 39 -21.32 -2.04 9.28
C PHE A 39 -22.46 -1.91 10.30
N ALA A 40 -23.68 -1.65 9.85
CA ALA A 40 -24.86 -1.68 10.72
C ALA A 40 -25.02 -3.03 11.43
N SER A 41 -24.72 -4.13 10.72
CA SER A 41 -24.75 -5.49 11.31
C SER A 41 -23.64 -5.75 12.35
N GLN A 42 -22.60 -4.93 12.39
CA GLN A 42 -21.47 -5.02 13.33
C GLN A 42 -21.61 -4.09 14.54
N GLU A 43 -22.60 -3.20 14.55
CA GLU A 43 -22.88 -2.33 15.69
C GLU A 43 -23.13 -3.16 16.96
N GLY A 44 -22.47 -2.78 18.05
CA GLY A 44 -22.50 -3.52 19.33
C GLY A 44 -21.69 -4.82 19.36
N LYS A 45 -21.14 -5.29 18.23
CA LYS A 45 -20.25 -6.47 18.15
C LYS A 45 -18.77 -6.08 18.08
N MET A 46 -18.49 -4.96 17.42
CA MET A 46 -17.14 -4.42 17.28
C MET A 46 -16.95 -3.16 18.14
N ASP A 47 -15.72 -2.90 18.55
CA ASP A 47 -15.33 -1.63 19.17
C ASP A 47 -15.70 -0.46 18.22
N ALA A 48 -16.34 0.57 18.77
CA ALA A 48 -16.90 1.66 17.98
C ALA A 48 -15.82 2.48 17.25
N ASP A 49 -14.63 2.65 17.85
CA ASP A 49 -13.51 3.35 17.21
C ASP A 49 -12.97 2.53 16.05
N VAL A 50 -12.87 1.21 16.22
CA VAL A 50 -12.46 0.28 15.15
C VAL A 50 -13.44 0.33 13.99
N LEU A 51 -14.75 0.27 14.28
CA LEU A 51 -15.80 0.37 13.27
C LEU A 51 -15.70 1.69 12.51
N PHE A 52 -15.48 2.80 13.22
CA PHE A 52 -15.32 4.13 12.64
C PHE A 52 -14.09 4.21 11.72
N ILE A 53 -12.94 3.70 12.14
CA ILE A 53 -11.71 3.70 11.34
C ILE A 53 -11.90 2.87 10.08
N ARG A 54 -12.37 1.63 10.22
CA ARG A 54 -12.56 0.71 9.08
C ARG A 54 -13.60 1.25 8.10
N LYS A 55 -14.69 1.84 8.58
CA LYS A 55 -15.69 2.44 7.70
C LYS A 55 -15.13 3.60 6.89
N ASN A 56 -14.43 4.52 7.54
CA ASN A 56 -13.85 5.66 6.85
C ASN A 56 -12.72 5.25 5.89
N GLU A 57 -11.88 4.28 6.26
CA GLU A 57 -10.84 3.77 5.36
C GLU A 57 -11.44 3.13 4.09
N GLN A 58 -12.46 2.28 4.21
CA GLN A 58 -13.10 1.68 3.05
C GLN A 58 -13.83 2.71 2.17
N TYR A 59 -14.47 3.71 2.79
CA TYR A 59 -15.14 4.77 2.04
C TYR A 59 -14.13 5.59 1.24
N ALA A 60 -13.04 5.96 1.89
CA ALA A 60 -11.95 6.66 1.23
C ALA A 60 -11.40 5.84 0.06
N PHE A 61 -11.17 4.54 0.24
CA PHE A 61 -10.71 3.66 -0.81
C PHE A 61 -11.66 3.63 -2.02
N PHE A 62 -12.97 3.48 -1.82
CA PHE A 62 -13.93 3.50 -2.94
C PHE A 62 -14.02 4.85 -3.65
N TYR A 63 -13.91 5.95 -2.90
CA TYR A 63 -13.82 7.28 -3.50
C TYR A 63 -12.55 7.42 -4.33
N TRP A 64 -11.41 6.95 -3.84
CA TRP A 64 -10.14 6.95 -4.56
C TRP A 64 -10.21 6.12 -5.85
N GLU A 65 -10.76 4.89 -5.81
CA GLU A 65 -10.97 4.05 -7.01
C GLU A 65 -11.89 4.70 -8.07
N SER A 66 -12.67 5.70 -7.65
CA SER A 66 -13.61 6.43 -8.51
C SER A 66 -13.16 7.86 -8.84
N ASP A 67 -11.88 8.15 -8.64
CA ASP A 67 -11.26 9.46 -8.87
C ASP A 67 -11.93 10.62 -8.12
N GLN A 68 -12.60 10.34 -6.99
CA GLN A 68 -13.22 11.33 -6.11
C GLN A 68 -12.25 11.73 -4.99
N TYR A 69 -11.11 12.31 -5.35
CA TYR A 69 -9.99 12.48 -4.42
C TYR A 69 -10.29 13.38 -3.22
N GLU A 70 -11.09 14.43 -3.37
CA GLU A 70 -11.48 15.30 -2.24
C GLU A 70 -12.34 14.56 -1.21
N LEU A 71 -13.25 13.67 -1.67
CA LEU A 71 -14.06 12.84 -0.78
C LEU A 71 -13.21 11.77 -0.11
N SER A 72 -12.27 11.20 -0.85
CA SER A 72 -11.29 10.25 -0.33
C SER A 72 -10.47 10.86 0.82
N ILE A 73 -9.88 12.05 0.61
CA ILE A 73 -9.11 12.79 1.63
C ILE A 73 -9.94 12.97 2.89
N ASN A 74 -11.18 13.45 2.77
CA ASN A 74 -12.05 13.70 3.92
C ASN A 74 -12.23 12.45 4.79
N HIS A 75 -12.42 11.30 4.16
CA HIS A 75 -12.61 10.04 4.88
C HIS A 75 -11.29 9.49 5.45
N TYR A 76 -10.18 9.58 4.73
CA TYR A 76 -8.87 9.21 5.29
C TYR A 76 -8.52 10.07 6.52
N GLU A 77 -8.71 11.39 6.44
CA GLU A 77 -8.49 12.30 7.58
C GLU A 77 -9.38 11.94 8.77
N LYS A 78 -10.65 11.61 8.53
CA LYS A 78 -11.55 11.10 9.58
C LYS A 78 -10.97 9.85 10.24
N ALA A 79 -10.52 8.85 9.47
CA ALA A 79 -9.90 7.65 10.04
C ALA A 79 -8.68 7.98 10.93
N LEU A 80 -7.82 8.92 10.49
CA LEU A 80 -6.63 9.37 11.22
C LEU A 80 -6.92 10.18 12.49
N THR A 81 -8.15 10.66 12.69
CA THR A 81 -8.52 11.28 13.98
C THR A 81 -8.37 10.28 15.14
N LEU A 82 -8.69 9.01 14.90
CA LEU A 82 -8.62 7.93 15.89
C LEU A 82 -7.42 7.00 15.68
N LEU A 83 -7.04 6.72 14.43
CA LEU A 83 -5.92 5.83 14.13
C LEU A 83 -4.57 6.51 14.39
N LYS A 84 -3.77 5.97 15.33
CA LYS A 84 -2.37 6.40 15.53
C LYS A 84 -1.38 5.44 14.84
N PRO A 85 -0.17 5.92 14.49
CA PRO A 85 0.86 5.09 13.85
C PRO A 85 1.14 3.78 14.60
N SER A 86 1.15 3.83 15.93
CA SER A 86 1.44 2.67 16.79
C SER A 86 0.27 1.70 16.99
N ASP A 87 -0.93 2.05 16.54
CA ASP A 87 -2.12 1.19 16.70
C ASP A 87 -2.19 0.12 15.62
N TYR A 88 -1.95 0.53 14.38
CA TYR A 88 -1.86 -0.36 13.23
C TYR A 88 -0.93 0.26 12.16
N PRO A 89 0.40 0.07 12.28
CA PRO A 89 1.39 0.72 11.42
C PRO A 89 1.15 0.52 9.92
N PHE A 90 0.78 -0.72 9.54
CA PHE A 90 0.49 -1.04 8.15
C PHE A 90 -0.69 -0.23 7.60
N LEU A 91 -1.83 -0.18 8.32
CA LEU A 91 -3.00 0.59 7.88
C LEU A 91 -2.70 2.09 7.86
N TYR A 92 -1.97 2.59 8.86
CA TYR A 92 -1.55 3.99 8.90
C TYR A 92 -0.70 4.34 7.67
N HIS A 93 0.28 3.51 7.33
CA HIS A 93 1.11 3.68 6.14
C HIS A 93 0.26 3.73 4.86
N ILE A 94 -0.66 2.78 4.67
CA ILE A 94 -1.55 2.77 3.49
C ILE A 94 -2.37 4.06 3.41
N ILE A 95 -2.98 4.49 4.50
CA ILE A 95 -3.78 5.73 4.50
C ILE A 95 -2.91 6.95 4.16
N THR A 96 -1.73 7.07 4.74
CA THR A 96 -0.82 8.19 4.44
C THR A 96 -0.34 8.19 2.99
N LEU A 97 -0.02 7.02 2.43
CA LEU A 97 0.37 6.89 1.02
C LEU A 97 -0.77 7.31 0.09
N GLN A 98 -2.00 6.95 0.43
CA GLN A 98 -3.19 7.34 -0.34
C GLN A 98 -3.48 8.83 -0.23
N LEU A 99 -3.25 9.46 0.94
CA LEU A 99 -3.35 10.91 1.07
C LEU A 99 -2.32 11.63 0.18
N ILE A 100 -1.06 11.17 0.16
CA ILE A 100 -0.03 11.71 -0.75
C ILE A 100 -0.52 11.64 -2.19
N ALA A 101 -1.02 10.48 -2.62
CA ALA A 101 -1.53 10.28 -3.97
C ALA A 101 -2.75 11.18 -4.28
N CYS A 102 -3.73 11.28 -3.38
CA CYS A 102 -4.89 12.15 -3.57
C CYS A 102 -4.50 13.62 -3.72
N TYR A 103 -3.66 14.16 -2.84
CA TYR A 103 -3.20 15.53 -2.96
C TYR A 103 -2.37 15.75 -4.21
N HIS A 104 -1.55 14.77 -4.60
CA HIS A 104 -0.79 14.79 -5.85
C HIS A 104 -1.71 14.89 -7.06
N TYR A 105 -2.73 14.02 -7.18
CA TYR A 105 -3.67 14.06 -8.31
C TYR A 105 -4.49 15.35 -8.39
N LEU A 106 -4.72 16.01 -7.26
CA LEU A 106 -5.37 17.33 -7.22
C LEU A 106 -4.42 18.49 -7.56
N GLY A 107 -3.11 18.23 -7.71
CA GLY A 107 -2.08 19.26 -7.92
C GLY A 107 -1.70 20.02 -6.65
N HIS A 108 -2.11 19.54 -5.48
CA HIS A 108 -1.81 20.12 -4.17
C HIS A 108 -0.47 19.59 -3.65
N TYR A 109 0.61 19.84 -4.41
CA TYR A 109 1.92 19.22 -4.19
C TYR A 109 2.52 19.52 -2.80
N ASP A 110 2.35 20.74 -2.27
CA ASP A 110 2.84 21.08 -0.93
C ASP A 110 2.19 20.22 0.16
N ALA A 111 0.88 19.98 0.06
CA ALA A 111 0.16 19.12 0.99
C ALA A 111 0.59 17.66 0.85
N ALA A 112 0.83 17.19 -0.38
CA ALA A 112 1.36 15.85 -0.64
C ALA A 112 2.75 15.66 -0.01
N LEU A 113 3.63 16.66 -0.11
CA LEU A 113 4.97 16.64 0.51
C LEU A 113 4.90 16.67 2.04
N VAL A 114 3.99 17.44 2.64
CA VAL A 114 3.75 17.41 4.09
C VAL A 114 3.34 16.00 4.56
N TRP A 115 2.48 15.32 3.80
CA TRP A 115 2.09 13.94 4.11
C TRP A 115 3.23 12.95 3.87
N PHE A 116 4.07 13.14 2.86
CA PHE A 116 5.28 12.35 2.65
C PHE A 116 6.23 12.41 3.86
N GLU A 117 6.54 13.63 4.34
CA GLU A 117 7.39 13.82 5.52
C GLU A 117 6.74 13.22 6.79
N THR A 118 5.42 13.38 6.92
CA THR A 118 4.66 12.79 8.03
C THR A 118 4.71 11.25 8.00
N ALA A 119 4.53 10.64 6.84
CA ALA A 119 4.60 9.20 6.67
C ALA A 119 6.00 8.67 6.95
N LEU A 120 7.04 9.37 6.47
CA LEU A 120 8.43 9.01 6.69
C LEU A 120 8.81 9.06 8.17
N LEU A 121 8.41 10.11 8.89
CA LEU A 121 8.66 10.27 10.33
C LEU A 121 8.04 9.14 11.16
N ASN A 122 6.91 8.60 10.70
CA ASN A 122 6.15 7.56 11.41
C ASN A 122 6.41 6.15 10.86
N LEU A 123 7.30 6.00 9.88
CA LEU A 123 7.66 4.70 9.34
C LEU A 123 8.55 3.96 10.35
N SER A 124 8.05 2.87 10.91
CA SER A 124 8.82 2.08 11.88
C SER A 124 10.05 1.43 11.24
N GLU A 125 11.09 1.16 12.04
CA GLU A 125 12.34 0.58 11.56
C GLU A 125 12.21 -0.87 11.08
N GLU A 126 11.16 -1.59 11.50
CA GLU A 126 11.00 -3.02 11.24
C GLU A 126 10.49 -3.33 9.82
N ASN A 127 11.36 -3.89 8.97
CA ASN A 127 11.04 -4.63 7.74
C ASN A 127 9.97 -4.02 6.82
N HIS A 128 10.16 -2.75 6.46
CA HIS A 128 9.24 -1.99 5.62
C HIS A 128 9.93 -1.38 4.39
N SER A 129 10.98 -2.01 3.87
CA SER A 129 11.75 -1.52 2.71
C SER A 129 10.88 -1.24 1.48
N PHE A 130 9.89 -2.08 1.19
CA PHE A 130 8.95 -1.82 0.09
C PHE A 130 7.97 -0.68 0.37
N GLN A 131 7.60 -0.45 1.63
CA GLN A 131 6.77 0.70 2.03
C GLN A 131 7.58 2.01 1.93
N LEU A 132 8.84 1.98 2.36
CA LEU A 132 9.78 3.10 2.18
C LEU A 132 9.97 3.40 0.68
N LEU A 133 10.15 2.36 -0.14
CA LEU A 133 10.25 2.50 -1.60
C LEU A 133 8.98 3.13 -2.20
N ALA A 134 7.79 2.75 -1.72
CA ALA A 134 6.54 3.37 -2.17
C ALA A 134 6.46 4.86 -1.84
N LEU A 135 6.85 5.27 -0.61
CA LEU A 135 6.91 6.68 -0.22
C LEU A 135 7.91 7.47 -1.07
N LEU A 136 9.13 6.93 -1.24
CA LEU A 136 10.16 7.55 -2.07
C LEU A 136 9.71 7.69 -3.53
N LYS A 137 8.97 6.70 -4.05
CA LYS A 137 8.41 6.77 -5.40
C LYS A 137 7.38 7.90 -5.53
N SER A 138 6.45 8.02 -4.60
CA SER A 138 5.48 9.13 -4.59
C SER A 138 6.16 10.49 -4.48
N TYR A 139 7.20 10.59 -3.65
CA TYR A 139 8.02 11.81 -3.56
C TYR A 139 8.67 12.16 -4.91
N VAL A 140 9.30 11.19 -5.58
CA VAL A 140 9.92 11.42 -6.89
C VAL A 140 8.89 11.84 -7.94
N ASP A 141 7.70 11.26 -7.93
CA ASP A 141 6.64 11.64 -8.88
C ASP A 141 6.23 13.11 -8.69
N ILE A 142 6.07 13.56 -7.44
CA ILE A 142 5.80 14.97 -7.12
C ILE A 142 6.96 15.88 -7.58
N LEU A 143 8.22 15.46 -7.39
CA LEU A 143 9.37 16.23 -7.84
C LEU A 143 9.48 16.33 -9.37
N GLU A 144 9.06 15.30 -10.10
CA GLU A 144 9.04 15.31 -11.57
C GLU A 144 7.97 16.28 -12.08
N ASP A 145 6.77 16.24 -11.52
CA ASP A 145 5.67 17.12 -11.93
C ASP A 145 5.91 18.59 -11.57
N THR A 146 6.63 18.86 -10.49
CA THR A 146 6.99 20.22 -10.07
C THR A 146 8.31 20.72 -10.65
N GLY A 147 9.12 19.84 -11.26
CA GLY A 147 10.48 20.16 -11.70
C GLY A 147 11.48 20.42 -10.55
N SER A 148 11.13 20.05 -9.32
CA SER A 148 11.94 20.28 -8.13
C SER A 148 13.17 19.38 -8.07
N SER A 149 14.23 19.83 -7.41
CA SER A 149 15.44 19.02 -7.14
C SER A 149 15.17 17.94 -6.07
N PHE A 150 15.93 16.85 -6.11
CA PHE A 150 15.90 15.84 -5.05
C PHE A 150 16.60 16.36 -3.79
N ASP A 151 15.99 16.15 -2.62
CA ASP A 151 16.60 16.50 -1.34
C ASP A 151 17.62 15.43 -0.90
N GLU A 152 18.89 15.84 -0.79
CA GLU A 152 20.00 14.94 -0.44
C GLU A 152 19.83 14.27 0.93
N ARG A 153 19.01 14.83 1.83
CA ARG A 153 18.69 14.21 3.13
C ARG A 153 18.01 12.84 2.98
N HIS A 154 17.39 12.58 1.84
CA HIS A 154 16.72 11.30 1.55
C HIS A 154 17.64 10.27 0.88
N LEU A 155 18.88 10.61 0.51
CA LEU A 155 19.82 9.66 -0.11
C LEU A 155 20.08 8.40 0.74
N PRO A 156 20.30 8.50 2.07
CA PRO A 156 20.50 7.30 2.89
C PRO A 156 19.30 6.34 2.90
N LEU A 157 18.08 6.85 2.65
CA LEU A 157 16.87 6.04 2.61
C LEU A 157 16.83 5.13 1.37
N ILE A 158 17.40 5.60 0.25
CA ILE A 158 17.54 4.77 -0.96
C ILE A 158 18.47 3.60 -0.66
N GLN A 159 19.62 3.87 -0.04
CA GLN A 159 20.56 2.81 0.33
C GLN A 159 19.94 1.81 1.30
N ARG A 160 19.19 2.30 2.29
CA ARG A 160 18.44 1.43 3.21
C ARG A 160 17.48 0.49 2.46
N VAL A 161 16.71 1.00 1.48
CA VAL A 161 15.84 0.13 0.66
C VAL A 161 16.66 -0.95 -0.06
N VAL A 162 17.79 -0.57 -0.64
CA VAL A 162 18.67 -1.49 -1.37
C VAL A 162 19.20 -2.58 -0.45
N ASP A 163 19.71 -2.22 0.72
CA ASP A 163 20.31 -3.13 1.68
C ASP A 163 19.25 -4.05 2.32
N ASP A 164 18.15 -3.47 2.81
CA ASP A 164 17.09 -4.20 3.53
C ASP A 164 16.36 -5.22 2.63
N ALA A 165 16.09 -4.88 1.36
CA ALA A 165 15.43 -5.80 0.44
C ALA A 165 16.40 -6.62 -0.43
N GLY A 166 17.69 -6.30 -0.39
CA GLY A 166 18.72 -6.93 -1.23
C GLY A 166 18.53 -6.63 -2.73
N PHE A 167 18.24 -5.38 -3.08
CA PHE A 167 18.22 -4.98 -4.49
C PHE A 167 19.65 -4.93 -5.07
N PRO A 168 19.80 -5.06 -6.40
CA PRO A 168 21.01 -4.63 -7.08
C PRO A 168 21.30 -3.14 -6.82
N GLN A 169 22.56 -2.75 -6.90
CA GLN A 169 22.94 -1.34 -6.80
C GLN A 169 22.28 -0.54 -7.93
N PRO A 170 21.53 0.53 -7.62
CA PRO A 170 20.81 1.31 -8.60
C PRO A 170 21.70 2.38 -9.26
N ASP A 171 21.13 3.15 -10.19
CA ASP A 171 21.78 4.30 -10.82
C ASP A 171 22.22 5.36 -9.79
N GLU A 172 23.25 6.15 -10.11
CA GLU A 172 23.72 7.25 -9.25
C GLU A 172 22.69 8.38 -9.12
N ASN A 173 21.81 8.55 -10.11
CA ASN A 173 20.76 9.57 -10.05
C ASN A 173 19.61 9.09 -9.15
N PRO A 174 19.28 9.80 -8.05
CA PRO A 174 18.33 9.30 -7.06
C PRO A 174 16.90 9.14 -7.60
N LYS A 175 16.45 10.02 -8.50
CA LYS A 175 15.11 9.91 -9.10
C LYS A 175 15.01 8.67 -9.98
N THR A 176 16.01 8.45 -10.83
CA THR A 176 16.08 7.28 -11.71
C THR A 176 16.23 5.99 -10.89
N ALA A 177 17.06 6.01 -9.85
CA ALA A 177 17.26 4.90 -8.93
C ALA A 177 15.94 4.44 -8.28
N ILE A 178 15.19 5.36 -7.67
CA ILE A 178 13.91 5.04 -7.02
C ILE A 178 12.92 4.47 -8.03
N LYS A 179 12.84 5.04 -9.24
CA LYS A 179 11.94 4.56 -10.30
C LYS A 179 12.32 3.17 -10.78
N SER A 180 13.61 2.87 -10.95
CA SER A 180 14.07 1.55 -11.39
C SER A 180 13.85 0.48 -10.32
N LEU A 181 14.14 0.79 -9.05
CA LEU A 181 13.83 -0.10 -7.91
C LEU A 181 12.34 -0.40 -7.80
N SER A 182 11.48 0.63 -7.92
CA SER A 182 10.02 0.50 -7.87
C SER A 182 9.47 -0.34 -9.03
N ALA A 183 9.98 -0.13 -10.24
CA ALA A 183 9.61 -0.93 -11.42
C ALA A 183 10.01 -2.40 -11.25
N MET A 184 11.25 -2.65 -10.79
CA MET A 184 11.76 -3.99 -10.55
C MET A 184 10.93 -4.71 -9.47
N HIS A 185 10.64 -4.04 -8.35
CA HIS A 185 9.76 -4.58 -7.32
C HIS A 185 8.40 -4.98 -7.88
N SER A 186 7.77 -4.09 -8.66
CA SER A 186 6.44 -4.32 -9.23
C SER A 186 6.42 -5.52 -10.18
N GLU A 187 7.44 -5.65 -11.03
CA GLU A 187 7.58 -6.77 -11.96
C GLU A 187 7.69 -8.11 -11.21
N TRP A 188 8.60 -8.19 -10.24
CA TRP A 188 8.89 -9.43 -9.52
C TRP A 188 7.79 -9.82 -8.54
N ASN A 189 7.12 -8.85 -7.93
CA ASN A 189 5.90 -9.08 -7.14
C ASN A 189 4.79 -9.70 -7.99
N LYS A 190 4.58 -9.15 -9.20
CA LYS A 190 3.56 -9.63 -10.13
C LYS A 190 3.87 -11.05 -10.61
N LYS A 191 5.13 -11.34 -10.97
CA LYS A 191 5.57 -12.69 -11.36
C LYS A 191 5.29 -13.71 -10.25
N LEU A 192 5.62 -13.38 -9.00
CA LEU A 192 5.37 -14.26 -7.86
C LEU A 192 3.87 -14.49 -7.62
N SER A 193 3.07 -13.43 -7.74
CA SER A 193 1.62 -13.50 -7.59
C SER A 193 0.98 -14.42 -8.64
N ILE A 194 1.36 -14.26 -9.92
CA ILE A 194 0.88 -15.10 -11.02
C ILE A 194 1.29 -16.56 -10.81
N LEU A 195 2.53 -16.80 -10.37
CA LEU A 195 3.02 -18.14 -10.05
C LEU A 195 2.10 -18.82 -9.02
N TYR A 196 1.77 -18.16 -7.91
CA TYR A 196 0.88 -18.74 -6.90
C TYR A 196 -0.53 -19.01 -7.44
N ILE A 197 -1.07 -18.11 -8.26
CA ILE A 197 -2.39 -18.30 -8.88
C ILE A 197 -2.38 -19.52 -9.81
N ASP A 198 -1.43 -19.58 -10.74
CA ASP A 198 -1.35 -20.66 -11.72
C ASP A 198 -1.03 -22.01 -11.06
N SER A 199 -0.25 -22.01 -9.99
CA SER A 199 -0.02 -23.19 -9.16
C SER A 199 -1.31 -23.67 -8.47
N ASN A 200 -2.08 -22.76 -7.87
CA ASN A 200 -3.35 -23.10 -7.23
C ASN A 200 -4.40 -23.61 -8.23
N ASP A 201 -4.35 -23.11 -9.46
CA ASP A 201 -5.18 -23.59 -10.58
C ASP A 201 -4.68 -24.93 -11.17
N GLY A 202 -3.56 -25.46 -10.69
CA GLY A 202 -2.95 -26.70 -11.19
C GLY A 202 -2.32 -26.59 -12.58
N LYS A 203 -2.04 -25.37 -13.07
CA LYS A 203 -1.44 -25.14 -14.39
C LYS A 203 0.07 -25.38 -14.41
N ILE A 204 0.74 -25.23 -13.27
CA ILE A 204 2.20 -25.39 -13.12
C ILE A 204 2.54 -26.15 -11.84
N ASP A 205 3.73 -26.76 -11.79
CA ASP A 205 4.27 -27.32 -10.56
C ASP A 205 4.87 -26.21 -9.69
N GLN A 206 4.33 -26.05 -8.47
CA GLN A 206 4.73 -24.97 -7.56
C GLN A 206 6.22 -24.99 -7.24
N LYS A 207 6.75 -26.17 -6.94
CA LYS A 207 8.12 -26.32 -6.44
C LYS A 207 9.13 -25.95 -7.53
N THR A 208 8.93 -26.48 -8.73
CA THR A 208 9.77 -26.16 -9.89
C THR A 208 9.70 -24.67 -10.22
N ALA A 209 8.50 -24.09 -10.24
CA ALA A 209 8.33 -22.67 -10.54
C ALA A 209 8.96 -21.75 -9.48
N LEU A 210 8.83 -22.09 -8.18
CA LEU A 210 9.47 -21.32 -7.10
C LEU A 210 11.00 -21.40 -7.17
N GLN A 211 11.56 -22.54 -7.57
CA GLN A 211 12.99 -22.72 -7.77
C GLN A 211 13.48 -21.81 -8.91
N GLU A 212 12.83 -21.86 -10.07
CA GLU A 212 13.14 -20.99 -11.21
C GLU A 212 13.02 -19.50 -10.87
N TYR A 213 11.97 -19.12 -10.12
CA TYR A 213 11.78 -17.76 -9.63
C TYR A 213 12.94 -17.33 -8.72
N ALA A 214 13.33 -18.16 -7.75
CA ALA A 214 14.42 -17.87 -6.83
C ALA A 214 15.78 -17.77 -7.50
N ASP A 215 16.00 -18.53 -8.58
CA ASP A 215 17.27 -18.54 -9.32
C ASP A 215 17.41 -17.32 -10.25
N THR A 216 16.29 -16.69 -10.63
CA THR A 216 16.29 -15.56 -11.58
C THR A 216 15.97 -14.21 -10.94
N CYS A 217 15.32 -14.19 -9.77
CA CYS A 217 14.94 -12.93 -9.11
C CYS A 217 16.17 -12.16 -8.60
N PRO A 218 16.37 -10.90 -9.01
CA PRO A 218 17.52 -10.10 -8.58
C PRO A 218 17.37 -9.53 -7.17
N ILE A 219 16.17 -9.55 -6.59
CA ILE A 219 15.87 -8.98 -5.27
C ILE A 219 16.04 -10.06 -4.20
N GLY A 220 16.92 -9.82 -3.23
CA GLY A 220 17.25 -10.75 -2.14
C GLY A 220 16.02 -11.23 -1.37
N TRP A 221 15.18 -10.30 -0.92
CA TRP A 221 13.98 -10.64 -0.17
C TRP A 221 13.06 -11.64 -0.90
N TYR A 222 12.84 -11.43 -2.21
CA TYR A 222 11.98 -12.32 -3.01
C TYR A 222 12.62 -13.69 -3.25
N ARG A 223 13.94 -13.75 -3.44
CA ARG A 223 14.66 -15.04 -3.53
C ARG A 223 14.53 -15.84 -2.26
N ASP A 224 14.77 -15.20 -1.12
CA ASP A 224 14.74 -15.86 0.18
C ASP A 224 13.32 -16.31 0.52
N HIS A 225 12.33 -15.44 0.28
CA HIS A 225 10.90 -15.78 0.41
C HIS A 225 10.50 -17.01 -0.43
N ALA A 226 10.96 -17.10 -1.68
CA ALA A 226 10.65 -18.24 -2.55
C ALA A 226 11.35 -19.52 -2.07
N ARG A 227 12.61 -19.43 -1.64
CA ARG A 227 13.41 -20.57 -1.13
C ARG A 227 12.87 -21.15 0.16
N GLU A 228 12.34 -20.32 1.06
CA GLU A 228 11.69 -20.77 2.30
C GLU A 228 10.44 -21.64 2.05
N ARG A 229 9.91 -21.65 0.82
CA ARG A 229 8.66 -22.34 0.45
C ARG A 229 8.88 -23.53 -0.49
N LEU A 230 10.13 -23.94 -0.71
CA LEU A 230 10.54 -25.13 -1.48
C LEU A 230 10.56 -26.41 -0.63
#